data_AF-A0AA41FI49-F1
#
_entry.id   AF-A0AA41FI49-F1
#
_cell.length_a   1.000
_cell.length_b   1.000
_cell.length_c   1.000
_cell.angle_alpha   90.00
_cell.angle_beta   90.00
_cell.angle_gamma   90.00
#
_symmetry.space_group_name_H-M   'P 1'
#
loop_
_entity.id
_entity.type
_entity.pdbx_description
1 polymer ?
#
loop_
_entity_poly.entity_id
_entity_poly.type
_entity_poly.pdbx_seq_one_letter_code
_entity_poly.pdbx_strand_id
1 'polypeptide(L)'
;MSNIAANIDGELMDLEIMAENAKVLIDDVEQDYFGWDTEKSGETWRIQGEYFTKAGIKARMINDIAFDMLNKIKKLRELINSIDEEVGKHDISN
;
A
#
# COMPACT_ATOMS: atom_id res chain seq x y z
N MET A 1 -12.63 1.10 -27.34
CA MET A 1 -12.66 0.24 -26.14
C MET A 1 -11.28 -0.23 -25.62
N SER A 2 -10.15 0.43 -25.94
CA SER A 2 -8.80 -0.17 -25.71
C SER A 2 -7.84 0.58 -24.76
N ASN A 3 -8.23 1.69 -24.11
CA ASN A 3 -7.29 2.44 -23.26
C ASN A 3 -7.63 2.36 -21.76
N ILE A 4 -8.92 2.33 -21.40
CA ILE A 4 -9.34 2.37 -20.00
C ILE A 4 -9.04 1.04 -19.28
N ALA A 5 -9.28 -0.11 -19.92
CA ALA A 5 -8.95 -1.41 -19.34
C ALA A 5 -7.45 -1.57 -19.07
N ALA A 6 -6.60 -1.12 -20.00
CA ALA A 6 -5.14 -1.11 -19.81
C ALA A 6 -4.69 -0.14 -18.71
N ASN A 7 -5.35 1.02 -18.58
CA ASN A 7 -5.07 1.96 -17.50
C ASN A 7 -5.48 1.41 -16.13
N ILE A 8 -6.63 0.71 -16.04
CA ILE A 8 -7.07 0.04 -14.82
C ILE A 8 -6.07 -1.06 -14.43
N ASP A 9 -5.66 -1.90 -15.37
CA ASP A 9 -4.69 -2.97 -15.15
C ASP A 9 -3.34 -2.44 -14.65
N GLY A 10 -2.82 -1.37 -15.29
CA GLY A 10 -1.59 -0.72 -14.86
C GLY A 10 -1.68 -0.12 -13.44
N GLU A 11 -2.78 0.56 -13.12
CA GLU A 11 -2.98 1.12 -11.77
C GLU A 11 -3.15 0.04 -10.70
N LEU A 12 -3.74 -1.11 -11.04
CA LEU A 12 -3.82 -2.28 -10.16
C LEU A 12 -2.45 -2.91 -9.92
N MET A 13 -1.65 -3.12 -10.97
CA MET A 13 -0.30 -3.69 -10.84
C MET A 13 0.58 -2.82 -9.94
N ASP A 14 0.52 -1.50 -10.08
CA ASP A 14 1.26 -0.60 -9.19
C ASP A 14 0.77 -0.71 -7.73
N LEU A 15 -0.52 -0.92 -7.51
CA LEU A 15 -1.09 -1.08 -6.17
C LEU A 15 -0.63 -2.40 -5.53
N GLU A 16 -0.53 -3.47 -6.31
CA GLU A 16 0.03 -4.75 -5.87
C GLU A 16 1.49 -4.59 -5.44
N ILE A 17 2.32 -3.93 -6.25
CA ILE A 17 3.73 -3.64 -5.92
C ILE A 17 3.84 -2.82 -4.63
N MET A 18 2.99 -1.80 -4.46
CA MET A 18 2.95 -1.01 -3.23
C MET A 18 2.58 -1.86 -2.01
N ALA A 19 1.58 -2.73 -2.14
CA ALA A 19 1.16 -3.63 -1.07
C ALA A 19 2.27 -4.61 -0.67
N GLU A 20 2.97 -5.18 -1.65
CA GLU A 20 4.13 -6.06 -1.40
C GLU A 20 5.26 -5.32 -0.67
N ASN A 21 5.59 -4.10 -1.10
CA ASN A 21 6.60 -3.28 -0.44
C ASN A 21 6.22 -2.94 1.01
N ALA A 22 4.97 -2.55 1.26
CA ALA A 22 4.47 -2.30 2.61
C ALA A 22 4.54 -3.57 3.46
N LYS A 23 4.17 -4.73 2.91
CA LYS A 23 4.24 -6.01 3.62
C LYS A 23 5.66 -6.34 4.05
N VAL A 24 6.64 -6.20 3.17
CA VAL A 24 8.07 -6.44 3.51
C VAL A 24 8.51 -5.55 4.67
N LEU A 25 8.13 -4.27 4.66
CA LEU A 25 8.47 -3.34 5.74
C LEU A 25 7.75 -3.68 7.06
N ILE A 26 6.50 -4.14 6.99
CA ILE A 26 5.72 -4.56 8.17
C ILE A 26 6.34 -5.81 8.79
N ASP A 27 6.63 -6.82 7.97
CA ASP A 27 7.25 -8.08 8.41
C ASP A 27 8.61 -7.80 9.08
N ASP A 28 9.39 -6.88 8.51
CA ASP A 28 10.68 -6.42 9.05
C ASP A 28 10.51 -5.65 10.39
N VAL A 29 9.46 -4.83 10.52
CA VAL A 29 9.13 -4.16 11.80
C VAL A 29 8.68 -5.16 12.85
N GLU A 30 7.84 -6.13 12.49
CA GLU A 30 7.38 -7.18 13.40
C GLU A 30 8.56 -8.05 13.83
N GLN A 31 9.31 -8.61 12.88
CA GLN A 31 10.41 -9.53 13.17
C GLN A 31 11.54 -8.86 13.95
N ASP A 32 11.95 -7.64 13.64
CA ASP A 32 13.14 -7.07 14.27
C ASP A 32 12.86 -6.31 15.57
N TYR A 33 11.59 -5.94 15.84
CA TYR A 33 11.26 -5.02 16.95
C TYR A 33 10.11 -5.47 17.86
N PHE A 34 9.03 -6.08 17.35
CA PHE A 34 7.79 -6.27 18.14
C PHE A 34 7.31 -7.73 18.26
N GLY A 35 7.83 -8.64 17.45
CA GLY A 35 7.42 -10.04 17.38
C GLY A 35 8.22 -10.99 18.28
N TRP A 36 9.10 -10.47 19.15
CA TRP A 36 9.99 -11.29 19.99
C TRP A 36 9.71 -11.16 21.48
N ASP A 37 9.90 -12.28 22.16
CA ASP A 37 9.75 -12.42 23.60
C ASP A 37 10.88 -11.66 24.34
N THR A 38 10.50 -10.55 24.96
CA THR A 38 11.41 -9.65 25.68
C THR A 38 11.89 -10.21 27.02
N GLU A 39 11.37 -11.37 27.47
CA GLU A 39 11.81 -12.03 28.70
C GLU A 39 13.13 -12.79 28.54
N LYS A 40 13.65 -12.96 27.31
CA LYS A 40 14.99 -13.54 27.09
C LYS A 40 16.08 -12.49 27.35
N SER A 41 16.81 -12.68 28.44
CA SER A 41 17.83 -11.76 28.99
C SER A 41 19.00 -11.38 28.05
N GLY A 42 19.13 -12.02 26.89
CA GLY A 42 20.14 -11.68 25.87
C GLY A 42 19.72 -10.59 24.88
N GLU A 43 18.44 -10.18 24.88
CA GLU A 43 17.87 -9.32 23.84
C GLU A 43 17.68 -7.85 24.29
N THR A 44 18.06 -7.50 25.53
CA THR A 44 17.86 -6.16 26.12
C THR A 44 18.56 -5.03 25.34
N TRP A 45 19.63 -5.33 24.61
CA TRP A 45 20.34 -4.36 23.75
C TRP A 45 19.45 -3.83 22.61
N ARG A 46 18.36 -4.53 22.26
CA ARG A 46 17.39 -4.09 21.24
C ARG A 46 16.38 -3.06 21.74
N ILE A 47 16.33 -2.82 23.06
CA ILE A 47 15.51 -1.76 23.68
C ILE A 47 16.22 -0.39 23.55
N GLN A 48 17.43 -0.34 22.99
CA GLN A 48 18.14 0.92 22.75
C GLN A 48 17.40 1.83 21.77
N GLY A 49 17.39 3.14 22.07
CA GLY A 49 16.59 4.13 21.32
C GLY A 49 16.89 4.22 19.81
N GLU A 50 18.08 3.81 19.37
CA GLU A 50 18.43 3.74 17.94
C GLU A 50 17.60 2.70 17.18
N TYR A 51 17.21 1.59 17.83
CA TYR A 51 16.35 0.57 17.22
C TYR A 51 14.93 1.10 17.04
N PHE A 52 14.35 1.72 18.07
CA PHE A 52 13.03 2.36 17.94
C PHE A 52 13.01 3.50 16.91
N THR A 53 14.12 4.20 16.70
CA THR A 53 14.24 5.20 15.64
C THR A 53 14.13 4.58 14.25
N LYS A 54 14.80 3.43 14.02
CA LYS A 54 14.69 2.68 12.75
C LYS A 54 13.29 2.12 12.53
N ALA A 55 12.65 1.55 13.56
CA ALA A 55 11.26 1.11 13.49
C ALA A 55 10.31 2.28 13.14
N GLY A 56 10.53 3.46 13.73
CA GLY A 56 9.78 4.67 13.41
C GLY A 56 9.95 5.14 11.97
N ILE A 57 11.15 5.00 11.38
CA ILE A 57 11.39 5.29 9.96
C ILE A 57 10.60 4.32 9.07
N LYS A 58 10.69 3.01 9.34
CA LYS A 58 9.95 1.99 8.58
C LYS A 58 8.44 2.19 8.69
N ALA A 59 7.92 2.48 9.89
CA ALA A 59 6.51 2.80 10.12
C ALA A 59 6.05 4.04 9.34
N ARG A 60 6.88 5.09 9.24
CA ARG A 60 6.59 6.25 8.39
C ARG A 60 6.52 5.87 6.91
N MET A 61 7.47 5.08 6.41
CA MET A 61 7.46 4.61 5.03
C MET A 61 6.21 3.78 4.72
N ILE A 62 5.80 2.89 5.63
CA ILE A 62 4.54 2.12 5.48
C ILE A 62 3.33 3.06 5.40
N ASN A 63 3.29 4.09 6.25
CA ASN A 63 2.21 5.07 6.22
C ASN A 63 2.17 5.85 4.90
N ASP A 64 3.31 6.28 4.38
CA ASP A 64 3.41 6.97 3.09
C ASP A 64 2.92 6.04 1.93
N ILE A 65 3.35 4.78 1.92
CA ILE A 65 2.87 3.77 0.95
C ILE A 65 1.34 3.61 1.05
N ALA A 66 0.79 3.52 2.27
CA ALA A 66 -0.65 3.39 2.47
C ALA A 66 -1.42 4.62 1.93
N PHE A 67 -0.89 5.82 2.11
CA PHE A 67 -1.46 7.04 1.51
C PHE A 67 -1.44 6.99 -0.03
N ASP A 68 -0.35 6.55 -0.62
CA ASP A 68 -0.22 6.41 -2.08
C ASP A 68 -1.19 5.37 -2.65
N MET A 69 -1.33 4.22 -1.97
CA MET A 69 -2.32 3.20 -2.31
C MET A 69 -3.74 3.77 -2.27
N LEU A 70 -4.10 4.55 -1.24
CA LEU A 70 -5.41 5.19 -1.15
C LEU A 70 -5.66 6.18 -2.31
N ASN A 71 -4.63 6.91 -2.73
CA ASN A 71 -4.73 7.81 -3.87
C ASN A 71 -4.93 7.04 -5.19
N LYS A 72 -4.23 5.91 -5.39
CA LYS A 72 -4.46 5.03 -6.55
C LYS A 72 -5.85 4.42 -6.57
N ILE A 73 -6.38 3.98 -5.42
CA ILE A 73 -7.77 3.48 -5.32
C ILE A 73 -8.78 4.56 -5.75
N LYS A 74 -8.56 5.82 -5.39
CA LYS A 74 -9.43 6.93 -5.83
C LYS A 74 -9.37 7.12 -7.35
N LYS A 75 -8.18 7.12 -7.95
CA LYS A 75 -8.01 7.19 -9.40
C LYS A 75 -8.71 6.03 -10.12
N LEU A 76 -8.57 4.81 -9.60
CA LEU A 76 -9.27 3.64 -10.13
C LEU A 76 -10.80 3.81 -10.09
N ARG A 77 -11.35 4.36 -9.00
CA ARG A 77 -12.79 4.68 -8.91
C ARG A 77 -13.20 5.73 -9.95
N GLU A 78 -12.39 6.75 -10.19
CA GLU A 78 -12.66 7.77 -11.22
C GLU A 78 -12.65 7.15 -12.63
N LEU A 79 -11.67 6.28 -12.93
CA LEU A 79 -11.60 5.57 -14.19
C LEU A 79 -12.83 4.67 -14.40
N ILE A 80 -13.25 3.93 -13.37
CA ILE A 80 -14.45 3.08 -13.45
C ILE A 80 -15.71 3.93 -13.69
N ASN A 81 -15.90 5.01 -12.94
CA ASN A 81 -17.05 5.90 -13.13
C ASN A 81 -17.10 6.51 -14.55
N SER A 82 -15.93 6.79 -15.14
CA SER A 82 -15.85 7.30 -16.52
C SER A 82 -16.35 6.28 -17.56
N ILE A 83 -16.20 4.97 -17.28
CA ILE A 83 -16.76 3.90 -18.11
C ILE A 83 -18.29 3.90 -18.00
N ASP A 84 -18.84 3.96 -16.78
CA ASP A 84 -20.29 3.94 -16.55
C ASP A 84 -20.99 5.13 -17.24
N GLU A 85 -20.35 6.31 -17.26
CA GLU A 85 -20.85 7.49 -17.99
C GLU A 85 -20.80 7.33 -19.51
N GLU A 86 -19.76 6.69 -20.07
CA GLU A 86 -19.67 6.41 -21.51
C GLU A 86 -20.68 5.36 -21.95
N VAL A 87 -20.87 4.31 -21.16
CA VAL A 87 -21.87 3.24 -21.43
C VAL A 87 -23.28 3.81 -21.34
N GLY A 88 -23.59 4.61 -20.32
CA GLY A 88 -24.90 5.24 -20.14
C GLY A 88 -25.29 6.18 -21.28
N LYS A 89 -24.34 6.85 -21.95
CA LYS A 89 -24.60 7.69 -23.14
C LYS A 89 -24.96 6.89 -24.39
N HIS A 90 -24.43 5.67 -24.51
CA HIS A 90 -24.68 4.80 -25.66
C HIS A 90 -26.11 4.21 -25.66
N ASP A 91 -26.73 4.08 -24.48
CA ASP A 91 -28.11 3.57 -24.35
C ASP A 91 -29.21 4.61 -24.66
N ILE A 92 -28.89 5.91 -24.59
CA ILE A 92 -29.86 7.01 -24.87
C ILE A 92 -29.85 7.43 -26.35
N SER A 93 -28.91 6.90 -27.14
CA SER A 93 -28.67 7.31 -28.53
C SER A 93 -29.09 6.27 -29.59
N ASN A 94 -29.79 5.22 -29.18
CA ASN A 94 -30.45 4.23 -30.05
C ASN A 94 -31.97 4.34 -30.02
#